data_AF-A0A7S0DB15-F1
#
_entry.id   AF-A0A7S0DB15-F1
#
_cell.length_a   1.000
_cell.length_b   1.000
_cell.length_c   1.000
_cell.angle_alpha   90.00
_cell.angle_beta   90.00
_cell.angle_gamma   90.00
#
_symmetry.space_group_name_H-M   'P 1'
#
loop_
_entity.id
_entity.type
_entity.pdbx_description
1 polymer ?
#
loop_
_entity_poly.entity_id
_entity_poly.type
_entity_poly.pdbx_seq_one_letter_code
_entity_poly.pdbx_strand_id
1 'polypeptide(L)'
;KKFWEPFVVLFITANAVQLCFYRADAGEAETRAMSVASAVFCALYVLETLVNVIAMRWVNYWRSGWHRLDFTVTVIGVLELVVLYAAGEDNAGFVTVFRTVRFFRLFKLLKTSPGLRSLVDTFLTALPGMLNILGLMALMMHIYACLGCTLYGDVPEPYPGDGLTRYTNFQNWGSAVSTLYVSLSGNW
;
A
#
# COMPACT_ATOMS: atom_id res chain seq x y z
N LYS A 1 -17.34 4.72 27.02
CA LYS A 1 -16.42 3.76 26.36
C LYS A 1 -17.07 3.02 25.18
N LYS A 2 -18.28 2.44 25.28
CA LYS A 2 -18.91 1.66 24.18
C LYS A 2 -19.30 2.41 22.89
N PHE A 3 -19.44 3.75 22.89
CA PHE A 3 -19.88 4.51 21.71
C PHE A 3 -18.76 5.02 20.81
N TRP A 4 -17.52 5.08 21.31
CA TRP A 4 -16.40 5.65 20.56
C TRP A 4 -15.94 4.77 19.40
N GLU A 5 -15.81 3.46 19.65
CA GLU A 5 -15.41 2.47 18.65
C GLU A 5 -16.39 2.39 17.46
N PRO A 6 -17.71 2.20 17.64
CA PRO A 6 -18.64 2.17 16.52
C PRO A 6 -18.73 3.50 15.77
N PHE A 7 -18.56 4.63 16.47
CA PHE A 7 -18.49 5.95 15.84
C PHE A 7 -17.29 6.06 14.90
N VAL A 8 -16.08 5.69 15.36
CA VAL A 8 -14.87 5.68 14.53
C VAL A 8 -15.01 4.73 13.34
N VAL A 9 -15.53 3.52 13.56
CA VAL A 9 -15.78 2.56 12.46
C VAL A 9 -16.70 3.14 11.41
N LEU A 10 -17.78 3.82 11.81
CA LEU A 10 -18.73 4.45 10.90
C LEU A 10 -18.04 5.47 9.97
N PHE A 11 -17.12 6.30 10.48
CA PHE A 11 -16.39 7.23 9.62
C PHE A 11 -15.40 6.55 8.69
N ILE A 12 -14.72 5.51 9.16
CA ILE A 12 -13.78 4.76 8.31
C ILE A 12 -14.55 4.03 7.19
N THR A 13 -15.69 3.42 7.50
CA THR A 13 -16.52 2.77 6.47
C THR A 13 -17.14 3.79 5.52
N ALA A 14 -17.62 4.94 6.02
CA ALA A 14 -18.10 6.03 5.17
C ALA A 14 -17.02 6.55 4.21
N ASN A 15 -15.78 6.72 4.69
CA ASN A 15 -14.65 7.12 3.85
C ASN A 15 -14.26 6.03 2.84
N ALA A 16 -14.34 4.75 3.23
CA ALA A 16 -14.12 3.63 2.32
C ALA A 16 -15.15 3.60 1.19
N VAL A 17 -16.43 3.79 1.52
CA VAL A 17 -17.52 3.89 0.55
C VAL A 17 -17.30 5.09 -0.38
N GLN A 18 -16.90 6.25 0.15
CA GLN A 18 -16.54 7.41 -0.67
C GLN A 18 -15.46 7.07 -1.69
N LEU A 19 -14.45 6.27 -1.29
CA LEU A 19 -13.36 5.84 -2.16
C LEU A 19 -13.85 4.95 -3.32
N CYS A 20 -14.88 4.13 -3.10
CA CYS A 20 -15.49 3.31 -4.15
C CYS A 20 -16.20 4.13 -5.23
N PHE A 21 -16.62 5.35 -4.92
CA PHE A 21 -17.26 6.25 -5.89
C PHE A 21 -16.24 7.01 -6.75
N TYR A 22 -14.94 6.84 -6.52
CA TYR A 22 -13.91 7.54 -7.29
C TYR A 22 -13.87 7.08 -8.75
N ARG A 23 -14.14 8.01 -9.67
CA ARG A 23 -14.14 7.79 -11.13
C ARG A 23 -13.10 8.68 -11.81
N ALA A 24 -12.42 8.14 -12.82
CA ALA A 24 -11.43 8.89 -13.60
C ALA A 24 -12.07 10.00 -14.45
N ASP A 25 -13.28 9.77 -14.97
CA ASP A 25 -14.04 10.72 -15.81
C ASP A 25 -15.05 11.55 -15.00
N ALA A 26 -14.74 11.85 -13.74
CA ALA A 26 -15.62 12.63 -12.87
C ALA A 26 -15.67 14.10 -13.31
N GLY A 27 -16.86 14.71 -13.26
CA GLY A 27 -17.02 16.14 -13.55
C GLY A 27 -16.30 17.03 -12.51
N GLU A 28 -16.05 18.30 -12.85
CA GLU A 28 -15.35 19.24 -11.95
C GLU A 28 -16.07 19.42 -10.60
N ALA A 29 -17.41 19.48 -10.62
CA ALA A 29 -18.23 19.59 -9.42
C ALA A 29 -18.14 18.35 -8.51
N GLU A 30 -18.08 17.16 -9.12
CA GLU A 30 -17.93 15.88 -8.40
C GLU A 30 -16.53 15.79 -7.77
N THR A 31 -15.49 16.13 -8.52
CA THR A 31 -14.11 16.14 -8.03
C THR A 31 -13.94 17.10 -6.85
N ARG A 32 -14.57 18.29 -6.91
CA ARG A 32 -14.59 19.25 -5.79
C ARG A 32 -15.36 18.72 -4.58
N ALA A 33 -16.52 18.08 -4.78
CA ALA A 33 -17.27 17.48 -3.69
C ALA A 33 -16.46 16.36 -2.99
N MET A 34 -15.77 15.53 -3.77
CA MET A 34 -14.92 14.47 -3.25
C MET A 34 -13.69 15.00 -2.50
N SER A 35 -13.07 16.08 -2.99
CA SER A 35 -11.92 16.69 -2.31
C SER A 35 -12.33 17.29 -0.96
N VAL A 36 -13.45 18.01 -0.90
CA VAL A 36 -14.00 18.58 0.34
C VAL A 36 -14.36 17.47 1.33
N ALA A 37 -15.05 16.41 0.89
CA ALA A 37 -15.37 15.28 1.75
C ALA A 37 -14.10 14.62 2.31
N SER A 38 -13.08 14.39 1.47
CA SER A 38 -11.80 13.83 1.91
C SER A 38 -11.06 14.71 2.92
N ALA A 39 -11.16 16.04 2.80
CA ALA A 39 -10.60 16.99 3.76
C ALA A 39 -11.34 16.92 5.11
N VAL A 40 -12.67 16.84 5.11
CA VAL A 40 -13.48 16.68 6.32
C VAL A 40 -13.13 15.38 7.04
N PHE A 41 -13.05 14.25 6.32
CA PHE A 41 -12.63 12.98 6.92
C PHE A 41 -11.21 13.06 7.50
N CYS A 42 -10.28 13.73 6.80
CA CYS A 42 -8.93 13.94 7.32
C CYS A 42 -8.93 14.71 8.64
N ALA A 43 -9.71 15.79 8.73
CA ALA A 43 -9.82 16.58 9.96
C ALA A 43 -10.38 15.75 11.12
N LEU A 44 -11.40 14.92 10.87
CA LEU A 44 -11.94 14.01 11.87
C LEU A 44 -10.91 12.98 12.35
N TYR A 45 -10.11 12.41 11.45
CA TYR A 45 -9.04 11.48 11.85
C TYR A 45 -7.94 12.16 12.67
N VAL A 46 -7.60 13.41 12.36
CA VAL A 46 -6.66 14.19 13.16
C VAL A 46 -7.20 14.39 14.57
N LEU A 47 -8.46 14.79 14.71
CA LEU A 47 -9.11 14.94 16.01
C LEU A 47 -9.13 13.62 16.79
N GLU A 48 -9.47 12.51 16.14
CA GLU A 48 -9.46 11.18 16.75
C GLU A 48 -8.06 10.80 17.28
N THR A 49 -7.02 10.98 16.46
CA THR A 49 -5.64 10.70 16.85
C THR A 49 -5.19 11.59 18.01
N LEU A 50 -5.54 12.88 18.01
CA LEU A 50 -5.24 13.80 19.11
C LEU A 50 -5.91 13.38 20.41
N VAL A 51 -7.19 13.02 20.37
CA VAL A 51 -7.92 12.51 21.55
C VAL A 51 -7.26 11.24 22.09
N ASN A 52 -6.86 10.31 21.22
CA ASN A 52 -6.17 9.07 21.61
C ASN A 52 -4.80 9.35 22.26
N VAL A 53 -4.03 10.31 21.73
CA VAL A 53 -2.72 10.71 22.28
C VAL A 53 -2.88 11.32 23.67
N ILE A 54 -3.87 12.19 23.87
CA ILE A 54 -4.16 12.83 25.16
C ILE A 54 -4.63 11.78 26.18
N ALA A 55 -5.54 10.89 25.77
CA ALA A 55 -6.14 9.89 26.67
C ALA A 55 -5.14 8.84 27.17
N MET A 56 -4.16 8.43 26.35
CA MET A 56 -3.24 7.33 26.69
C MET A 56 -1.92 7.78 27.33
N ARG A 57 -1.63 9.09 27.36
CA ARG A 57 -0.31 9.68 27.71
C ARG A 57 0.78 9.28 26.70
N TRP A 58 1.66 10.23 26.38
CA TRP A 58 2.65 10.11 25.29
C TRP A 58 3.45 8.81 25.33
N VAL A 59 4.00 8.43 26.50
CA VAL A 59 4.86 7.24 26.64
C VAL A 59 4.15 5.93 26.31
N ASN A 60 2.88 5.78 26.70
CA ASN A 60 2.13 4.56 26.43
C ASN A 60 1.65 4.49 24.98
N TYR A 61 1.41 5.63 24.33
CA TYR A 61 1.01 5.70 22.94
C TYR A 61 2.08 5.09 22.01
N TRP A 62 3.35 5.43 22.22
CA TRP A 62 4.47 4.95 21.38
C TRP A 62 4.84 3.48 21.60
N ARG A 63 4.42 2.87 22.71
CA ARG A 63 4.75 1.47 23.03
C ARG A 63 3.97 0.47 22.17
N SER A 64 2.80 0.86 21.66
CA SER A 64 1.94 -0.01 20.86
C SER A 64 2.15 0.20 19.36
N GLY A 65 2.47 -0.87 18.62
CA GLY A 65 2.60 -0.85 17.16
C GLY A 65 1.36 -0.32 16.44
N TRP A 66 0.17 -0.65 16.96
CA TRP A 66 -1.11 -0.25 16.40
C TRP A 66 -1.42 1.24 16.56
N HIS A 67 -0.94 1.86 17.63
CA HIS A 67 -1.04 3.31 17.80
C HIS A 67 -0.02 4.05 16.93
N ARG A 68 1.18 3.50 16.73
CA ARG A 68 2.16 4.05 15.77
C ARG A 68 1.65 4.02 14.34
N LEU A 69 1.04 2.92 13.89
CA LEU A 69 0.43 2.83 12.55
C LEU A 69 -0.65 3.90 12.37
N ASP A 70 -1.55 4.03 13.34
CA ASP A 70 -2.63 5.01 13.33
C ASP A 70 -2.12 6.45 13.22
N PHE A 71 -1.07 6.80 13.99
CA PHE A 71 -0.40 8.10 13.89
C PHE A 71 0.20 8.34 12.51
N THR A 72 0.96 7.37 11.99
CA THR A 72 1.61 7.47 10.69
C THR A 72 0.59 7.71 9.58
N VAL A 73 -0.54 6.97 9.60
CA VAL A 73 -1.62 7.15 8.62
C VAL A 73 -2.23 8.55 8.70
N THR A 74 -2.44 9.08 9.91
CA THR A 74 -2.97 10.45 10.10
C THR A 74 -1.98 11.50 9.59
N VAL A 75 -0.68 11.37 9.90
CA VAL A 75 0.37 12.29 9.43
C VAL A 75 0.46 12.30 7.91
N ILE A 76 0.47 11.11 7.30
CA ILE A 76 0.49 10.96 5.85
C ILE A 76 -0.75 11.62 5.21
N GLY A 77 -1.94 11.48 5.81
CA GLY A 77 -3.16 12.13 5.34
C GLY A 77 -3.12 13.67 5.42
N VAL A 78 -2.46 14.22 6.44
CA VAL A 78 -2.24 15.68 6.56
C VAL A 78 -1.24 16.16 5.52
N LEU A 79 -0.14 15.43 5.32
CA LEU A 79 0.86 15.76 4.29
C LEU A 79 0.24 15.77 2.90
N GLU A 80 -0.63 14.81 2.60
CA GLU A 80 -1.40 14.80 1.36
C GLU A 80 -2.19 16.10 1.17
N LEU A 81 -2.92 16.56 2.20
CA LEU A 81 -3.73 17.77 2.11
C LEU A 81 -2.84 19.00 1.89
N VAL A 82 -1.75 19.12 2.65
CA VAL A 82 -0.77 20.21 2.49
C VAL A 82 -0.19 20.23 1.08
N VAL A 83 0.19 19.08 0.53
CA VAL A 83 0.76 19.02 -0.82
C VAL A 83 -0.29 19.35 -1.89
N LEU A 84 -1.54 18.91 -1.74
CA LEU A 84 -2.63 19.30 -2.64
C LEU A 84 -2.88 20.81 -2.66
N TYR A 85 -2.75 21.49 -1.52
CA TYR A 85 -2.90 22.94 -1.43
C TYR A 85 -1.65 23.70 -1.88
N ALA A 86 -0.45 23.15 -1.68
CA ALA A 86 0.83 23.83 -1.94
C ALA A 86 1.39 23.59 -3.35
N ALA A 87 1.14 22.43 -3.97
CA ALA A 87 1.84 22.03 -5.19
C ALA A 87 1.28 22.62 -6.48
N GLY A 88 0.09 23.24 -6.46
CA GLY A 88 -0.58 23.68 -7.69
C GLY A 88 -0.83 22.52 -8.68
N GLU A 89 -1.47 22.81 -9.81
CA GLU A 89 -1.78 21.77 -10.82
C GLU A 89 -0.54 21.21 -11.57
N ASP A 90 0.64 21.81 -11.37
CA ASP A 90 1.83 21.51 -12.19
C ASP A 90 2.51 20.16 -11.89
N ASN A 91 2.09 19.43 -10.84
CA ASN A 91 2.74 18.20 -10.38
C ASN A 91 1.82 16.96 -10.43
N ALA A 92 1.31 16.62 -11.61
CA ALA A 92 0.40 15.50 -11.85
C ALA A 92 0.89 14.13 -11.31
N GLY A 93 2.22 13.89 -11.31
CA GLY A 93 2.82 12.66 -10.78
C GLY A 93 2.66 12.53 -9.27
N PHE A 94 2.90 13.61 -8.52
CA PHE A 94 2.77 13.61 -7.07
C PHE A 94 1.30 13.43 -6.65
N VAL A 95 0.37 14.09 -7.35
CA VAL A 95 -1.07 13.96 -7.08
C VAL A 95 -1.53 12.50 -7.15
N THR A 96 -0.99 11.70 -8.08
CA THR A 96 -1.34 10.28 -8.21
C THR A 96 -0.89 9.46 -7.00
N VAL A 97 0.34 9.67 -6.51
CA VAL A 97 0.86 8.98 -5.32
C VAL A 97 0.04 9.32 -4.08
N PHE A 98 -0.34 10.59 -3.91
CA PHE A 98 -1.17 11.02 -2.78
C PHE A 98 -2.60 10.45 -2.84
N ARG A 99 -3.16 10.24 -4.04
CA ARG A 99 -4.43 9.51 -4.20
C ARG A 99 -4.33 8.08 -3.69
N THR A 100 -3.24 7.36 -4.01
CA THR A 100 -3.01 5.99 -3.52
C THR A 100 -2.81 5.96 -2.01
N VAL A 101 -2.25 7.02 -1.44
CA VAL A 101 -2.02 7.14 -0.01
C VAL A 101 -3.32 7.07 0.82
N ARG A 102 -4.46 7.53 0.28
CA ARG A 102 -5.76 7.44 0.97
C ARG A 102 -6.17 6.00 1.30
N PHE A 103 -5.76 5.02 0.51
CA PHE A 103 -6.04 3.60 0.79
C PHE A 103 -5.38 3.13 2.10
N PHE A 104 -4.28 3.75 2.54
CA PHE A 104 -3.68 3.42 3.84
C PHE A 104 -4.63 3.69 5.01
N ARG A 105 -5.61 4.58 4.86
CA ARG A 105 -6.63 4.85 5.90
C ARG A 105 -7.53 3.64 6.15
N LEU A 106 -7.72 2.78 5.14
CA LEU A 106 -8.43 1.50 5.31
C LEU A 106 -7.72 0.57 6.29
N PHE A 107 -6.39 0.70 6.45
CA PHE A 107 -5.65 -0.10 7.44
C PHE A 107 -6.08 0.21 8.89
N LYS A 108 -6.70 1.37 9.15
CA LYS A 108 -7.29 1.65 10.46
C LYS A 108 -8.40 0.66 10.84
N LEU A 109 -9.12 0.09 9.86
CA LEU A 109 -10.11 -0.97 10.11
C LEU A 109 -9.47 -2.22 10.73
N LEU A 110 -8.20 -2.52 10.37
CA LEU A 110 -7.47 -3.65 10.91
C LEU A 110 -7.26 -3.53 12.42
N LYS A 111 -7.04 -2.31 12.91
CA LYS A 111 -6.85 -2.02 14.35
C LYS A 111 -8.16 -2.17 15.13
N THR A 112 -9.29 -1.80 14.53
CA THR A 112 -10.56 -1.75 15.23
C THR A 112 -11.23 -3.11 15.36
N SER A 113 -10.99 -4.03 14.41
CA SER A 113 -11.49 -5.40 14.50
C SER A 113 -10.49 -6.29 15.25
N PRO A 114 -10.84 -6.85 16.43
CA PRO A 114 -9.93 -7.70 17.20
C PRO A 114 -9.54 -8.99 16.46
N GLY A 115 -10.45 -9.55 15.65
CA GLY A 115 -10.16 -10.72 14.83
C GLY A 115 -9.13 -10.42 13.74
N LEU A 116 -9.29 -9.29 13.05
CA LEU A 116 -8.39 -8.88 11.96
C LEU A 116 -7.00 -8.50 12.48
N ARG A 117 -6.96 -7.83 13.63
CA ARG A 117 -5.72 -7.58 14.37
C ARG A 117 -4.97 -8.86 14.69
N SER A 118 -5.65 -9.89 15.20
CA SER A 118 -5.04 -11.18 15.52
C SER A 118 -4.44 -11.85 14.28
N LEU A 119 -5.16 -11.81 13.14
CA LEU A 119 -4.67 -12.35 11.87
C LEU A 119 -3.40 -11.64 11.39
N VAL A 120 -3.39 -10.30 11.44
CA VAL A 120 -2.21 -9.50 11.06
C VAL A 120 -1.05 -9.77 12.01
N ASP A 121 -1.27 -9.77 13.33
CA ASP A 121 -0.22 -10.05 14.32
C ASP A 121 0.36 -11.47 14.11
N THR A 122 -0.48 -12.46 13.79
CA THR A 122 -0.05 -13.83 13.47
C THR A 122 0.78 -13.88 12.18
N PHE A 123 0.31 -13.20 11.12
CA PHE A 123 1.03 -13.10 9.85
C PHE A 123 2.40 -12.46 10.02
N LEU A 124 2.47 -11.33 10.75
CA LEU A 124 3.72 -10.64 11.04
C LEU A 124 4.68 -11.49 11.91
N THR A 125 4.14 -12.35 12.77
CA THR A 125 4.94 -13.29 13.57
C THR A 125 5.49 -14.44 12.73
N ALA A 126 4.79 -14.86 11.68
CA ALA A 126 5.24 -15.90 10.76
C ALA A 126 6.28 -15.39 9.74
N LEU A 127 6.24 -14.09 9.39
CA LEU A 127 7.14 -13.48 8.40
C LEU A 127 8.63 -13.78 8.63
N PRO A 128 9.21 -13.59 9.84
CA PRO A 128 10.63 -13.87 10.07
C PRO A 128 11.04 -15.31 9.72
N GLY A 129 10.18 -16.29 10.01
CA GLY A 129 10.45 -17.69 9.66
C GLY A 129 10.42 -17.92 8.14
N MET A 130 9.50 -17.26 7.44
CA MET A 130 9.40 -17.32 5.98
C MET A 130 10.57 -16.62 5.27
N LEU A 131 11.13 -15.56 5.85
CA LEU A 131 12.22 -14.80 5.23
C LEU A 131 13.48 -15.65 4.95
N ASN A 132 13.77 -16.66 5.77
CA ASN A 132 14.89 -17.56 5.51
C ASN A 132 14.69 -18.39 4.24
N ILE A 133 13.47 -18.92 4.05
CA ILE A 133 13.11 -19.71 2.86
C ILE A 133 13.08 -18.79 1.63
N LEU A 134 12.47 -17.62 1.75
CA LEU A 134 12.45 -16.60 0.69
C LEU A 134 13.87 -16.15 0.32
N GLY A 135 14.78 -16.03 1.28
CA GLY A 135 16.18 -15.69 1.03
C GLY A 135 16.91 -16.76 0.23
N LEU A 136 16.75 -18.04 0.59
CA LEU A 136 17.31 -19.15 -0.17
C LEU A 136 16.74 -19.18 -1.60
N MET A 137 15.44 -19.00 -1.73
CA MET A 137 14.74 -18.99 -3.00
C MET A 137 15.16 -17.82 -3.90
N ALA A 138 15.36 -16.63 -3.32
CA ALA A 138 15.89 -15.47 -4.01
C ALA A 138 17.35 -15.69 -4.47
N LEU A 139 18.18 -16.35 -3.66
CA LEU A 139 19.54 -16.72 -4.05
C LEU A 139 19.53 -17.70 -5.23
N MET A 140 18.67 -18.72 -5.20
CA MET A 140 18.53 -19.64 -6.33
C MET A 140 18.08 -18.90 -7.60
N MET A 141 17.04 -18.05 -7.51
CA MET A 141 16.59 -17.24 -8.64
C MET A 141 17.71 -16.33 -9.17
N HIS A 142 18.56 -15.78 -8.30
CA HIS A 142 19.70 -14.95 -8.72
C HIS A 142 20.73 -15.76 -9.53
N ILE A 143 21.11 -16.95 -9.06
CA ILE A 143 22.06 -17.83 -9.78
C ILE A 143 21.52 -18.21 -11.16
N TYR A 144 20.26 -18.66 -11.21
CA TYR A 144 19.61 -19.02 -12.48
C TYR A 144 19.39 -17.82 -13.39
N ALA A 145 19.16 -16.62 -12.85
CA ALA A 145 19.01 -15.42 -13.66
C ALA A 145 20.33 -15.07 -14.37
N CYS A 146 21.46 -15.10 -13.65
CA CYS A 146 22.78 -14.85 -14.24
C CYS A 146 23.14 -15.90 -15.30
N LEU A 147 22.83 -17.18 -15.04
CA LEU A 147 23.01 -18.26 -16.00
C LEU A 147 22.11 -18.07 -17.22
N GLY A 148 20.84 -17.73 -17.02
CA GLY A 148 19.88 -17.44 -18.09
C GLY A 148 20.32 -16.28 -18.97
N CYS A 149 20.84 -15.19 -18.39
CA CYS A 149 21.39 -14.06 -19.16
C CYS A 149 22.62 -14.46 -19.98
N THR A 150 23.48 -15.34 -19.44
CA THR A 150 24.70 -15.77 -20.14
C THR A 150 24.37 -16.72 -21.30
N LEU A 151 23.34 -17.55 -21.15
CA LEU A 151 22.97 -18.55 -22.17
C LEU A 151 21.97 -18.04 -23.21
N TYR A 152 21.02 -17.20 -22.78
CA TYR A 152 19.85 -16.78 -23.56
C TYR A 152 19.71 -15.26 -23.67
N GLY A 153 20.74 -14.49 -23.29
CA GLY A 153 20.74 -13.03 -23.36
C GLY A 153 20.74 -12.47 -24.78
N ASP A 154 21.30 -13.21 -25.74
CA ASP A 154 21.47 -12.75 -27.13
C ASP A 154 20.28 -13.09 -28.04
N VAL A 155 19.16 -13.58 -27.51
CA VAL A 155 17.97 -13.90 -28.31
C VAL A 155 17.31 -12.59 -28.78
N PRO A 156 17.29 -12.30 -30.11
CA PRO A 156 16.75 -11.06 -30.64
C PRO A 156 15.23 -11.10 -30.77
N GLU A 157 14.60 -9.93 -30.77
CA GLU A 157 13.18 -9.79 -31.12
C GLU A 157 12.99 -9.93 -32.65
N PRO A 158 11.94 -10.62 -33.14
CA PRO A 158 10.86 -11.28 -32.40
C PRO A 158 11.29 -12.60 -31.76
N TYR A 159 10.88 -12.81 -30.50
CA TYR A 159 11.23 -14.02 -29.77
C TYR A 159 10.54 -15.26 -30.38
N PRO A 160 11.26 -16.39 -30.55
CA PRO A 160 10.66 -17.62 -31.04
C PRO A 160 9.81 -18.30 -29.96
N GLY A 161 8.55 -18.61 -30.28
CA GLY A 161 7.62 -19.35 -29.42
C GLY A 161 6.71 -18.45 -28.56
N ASP A 162 5.77 -19.08 -27.85
CA ASP A 162 4.69 -18.39 -27.11
C ASP A 162 5.09 -17.99 -25.67
N GLY A 163 6.28 -18.39 -25.20
CA GLY A 163 6.72 -18.20 -23.80
C GLY A 163 7.56 -16.93 -23.55
N LEU A 164 8.26 -16.43 -24.56
CA LEU A 164 9.14 -15.27 -24.44
C LEU A 164 8.46 -14.00 -24.96
N THR A 165 8.39 -12.98 -24.12
CA THR A 165 7.76 -11.68 -24.43
C THR A 165 8.72 -10.57 -24.02
N ARG A 166 8.43 -9.32 -24.43
CA ARG A 166 9.16 -8.12 -23.97
C ARG A 166 9.31 -8.01 -22.43
N TYR A 167 8.41 -8.62 -21.66
CA TYR A 167 8.44 -8.64 -20.19
C TYR A 167 8.97 -9.95 -19.59
N THR A 168 9.13 -11.00 -20.40
CA THR A 168 9.62 -12.33 -20.02
C THR A 168 10.75 -12.73 -20.96
N ASN A 169 11.97 -12.24 -20.68
CA ASN A 169 13.17 -12.54 -21.45
C ASN A 169 14.41 -12.58 -20.55
N PHE A 170 15.53 -13.03 -21.11
CA PHE A 170 16.81 -13.14 -20.41
C PHE A 170 17.83 -12.05 -20.79
N GLN A 171 17.42 -10.97 -21.46
CA GLN A 171 18.35 -9.92 -21.91
C GLN A 171 18.98 -9.15 -20.74
N ASN A 172 18.22 -8.92 -19.68
CA ASN A 172 18.68 -8.22 -18.49
C ASN A 172 18.43 -9.06 -17.24
N TRP A 173 19.21 -8.84 -16.18
CA TRP A 173 19.02 -9.55 -14.92
C TRP A 173 17.60 -9.39 -14.35
N GLY A 174 17.03 -8.19 -14.42
CA GLY A 174 15.67 -7.93 -13.91
C GLY A 174 14.59 -8.70 -14.67
N SER A 175 14.69 -8.78 -16.00
CA SER A 175 13.74 -9.56 -16.82
C SER A 175 13.97 -11.06 -16.67
N ALA A 176 15.21 -11.51 -16.47
CA ALA A 176 15.52 -12.91 -16.16
C ALA A 176 14.89 -13.35 -14.83
N VAL A 177 14.97 -12.51 -13.79
CA VAL A 177 14.33 -12.78 -12.50
C VAL A 177 12.80 -12.81 -12.62
N SER A 178 12.18 -11.87 -13.36
CA SER A 178 10.72 -11.91 -13.57
C SER A 178 10.28 -13.14 -14.36
N THR A 179 11.07 -13.55 -15.36
CA THR A 179 10.80 -14.77 -16.14
C THR A 179 10.88 -16.00 -15.26
N LEU A 180 11.92 -16.14 -14.43
CA LEU A 180 12.06 -17.26 -13.50
C LEU A 180 10.95 -17.29 -12.45
N TYR A 181 10.50 -16.11 -11.99
CA TYR A 181 9.36 -16.00 -11.08
C TYR A 181 8.06 -16.50 -11.76
N VAL A 182 7.83 -16.13 -13.02
CA VAL A 182 6.68 -16.60 -13.80
C VAL A 182 6.74 -18.12 -14.04
N SER A 183 7.90 -18.66 -14.39
CA SER A 183 8.10 -20.11 -14.56
C SER A 183 7.84 -20.88 -13.27
N LEU A 184 8.34 -20.37 -12.15
CA LEU A 184 8.09 -20.93 -10.81
C LEU A 184 6.60 -20.88 -10.43
N SER A 185 5.87 -19.84 -10.85
CA SER A 185 4.42 -19.73 -10.60
C SER A 185 3.57 -20.71 -11.42
N GLY A 186 4.18 -21.48 -12.32
CA GLY A 186 3.53 -22.55 -13.07
C GLY A 186 3.43 -22.30 -14.58
N ASN A 187 3.97 -21.20 -15.08
CA ASN A 187 4.00 -20.86 -16.50
C ASN A 187 5.43 -21.05 -17.06
N TRP A 188 5.88 -22.31 -17.10
CA TRP A 188 7.22 -22.75 -17.50
C TRP A 188 7.25 -23.29 -18.94
#